data_AF-A0A2V8RZ75-F1
#
_entry.id   AF-A0A2V8RZ75-F1
#
_cell.length_a   1.000
_cell.length_b   1.000
_cell.length_c   1.000
_cell.angle_alpha   90.00
_cell.angle_beta   90.00
_cell.angle_gamma   90.00
#
_symmetry.space_group_name_H-M   'P 1'
#
loop_
_entity.id
_entity.type
_entity.pdbx_description
1 polymer ?
#
loop_
_entity_poly.entity_id
_entity_poly.type
_entity_poly.pdbx_seq_one_letter_code
_entity_poly.pdbx_strand_id
1 'polypeptide(L)' 'MRFLISFALLPAMLALAVSAQTAKPTATPPPEPEVVKISTNLIQLDVTVTDQKGSVVRDMKANEFQVFENGERQKISN' A
#
# COMPACT_ATOMS: atom_id res chain seq x y z
N MET A 1 -4.70 64.33 43.27
CA MET A 1 -5.74 63.53 42.57
C MET A 1 -5.48 63.44 41.05
N ARG A 2 -4.22 63.20 40.63
CA ARG A 2 -3.82 63.02 39.21
C ARG A 2 -2.82 61.87 38.99
N PHE A 3 -2.27 61.29 40.06
CA PHE A 3 -1.35 60.14 40.02
C PHE A 3 -2.03 58.79 40.33
N LEU A 4 -3.29 58.78 40.76
CA LEU A 4 -4.05 57.55 41.07
C LEU A 4 -4.78 56.95 39.85
N ILE A 5 -4.84 57.68 38.73
CA ILE A 5 -5.50 57.21 37.50
C ILE A 5 -4.53 56.40 36.63
N SER A 6 -3.22 56.63 36.76
CA SER A 6 -2.19 55.94 35.97
C SER A 6 -1.87 54.52 36.47
N PHE A 7 -2.18 54.18 37.74
CA PHE A 7 -1.94 52.84 38.29
C PHE A 7 -3.07 51.84 37.97
N ALA A 8 -4.24 52.34 37.56
CA ALA A 8 -5.41 51.52 37.24
C ALA A 8 -5.52 51.13 35.76
N LEU A 9 -4.70 51.72 34.86
CA LEU A 9 -4.74 51.42 33.42
C LEU A 9 -3.89 50.20 33.02
N LEU A 10 -2.89 49.85 33.83
CA LEU A 10 -1.96 48.75 33.54
C LEU A 10 -2.59 47.34 33.63
N PRO A 11 -3.46 47.01 34.60
CA PRO A 11 -4.05 45.67 34.67
C PRO A 11 -5.17 45.45 33.65
N ALA A 12 -5.84 46.52 33.19
CA ALA A 12 -6.88 46.43 32.17
C ALA A 12 -6.32 46.06 30.79
N MET A 13 -5.09 46.49 30.49
CA MET A 13 -4.42 46.19 29.21
C MET A 13 -3.89 44.75 29.15
N LEU A 14 -3.54 44.17 30.31
CA LEU A 14 -3.06 42.79 30.41
C LEU A 14 -4.20 41.75 30.27
N ALA A 15 -5.42 42.10 30.73
CA ALA A 15 -6.61 41.25 30.60
C ALA A 15 -7.06 41.07 29.13
N LEU A 16 -6.81 42.06 28.27
CA LEU A 16 -7.14 42.00 26.85
C LEU A 16 -6.15 41.14 26.04
N ALA A 17 -4.92 40.97 26.52
CA ALA A 17 -3.90 40.17 25.84
C ALA A 17 -4.13 38.66 25.97
N VAL A 18 -4.76 38.21 27.07
CA VAL A 18 -4.99 36.77 27.34
C VAL A 18 -6.11 36.20 26.45
N SER A 19 -7.08 37.02 26.01
CA SER A 19 -8.19 36.56 25.16
C SER A 19 -7.84 36.41 23.67
N ALA A 20 -6.63 36.77 23.25
CA ALA A 20 -6.23 36.76 21.84
C ALA A 20 -5.51 35.46 21.40
N GLN A 21 -5.19 34.54 22.31
CA GLN A 21 -4.49 33.31 21.95
C GLN A 21 -5.48 32.20 21.58
N THR A 22 -6.16 32.35 20.44
CA THR A 22 -6.95 31.25 19.87
C THR A 22 -6.00 30.20 19.30
N ALA A 23 -6.05 28.96 19.80
CA ALA A 23 -5.23 27.87 19.28
C ALA A 23 -5.55 27.66 17.79
N LYS A 24 -4.54 27.81 16.92
CA LYS A 24 -4.69 27.55 15.49
C LYS A 24 -4.87 26.04 15.28
N PRO A 25 -5.88 25.59 14.52
CA PRO A 25 -6.03 24.17 14.21
C PRO A 25 -4.79 23.67 13.45
N THR A 26 -4.19 22.59 13.93
CA THR A 26 -3.16 21.87 13.17
C THR A 26 -3.83 21.17 11.99
N ALA A 27 -3.29 21.37 10.79
CA ALA A 27 -3.80 20.71 9.59
C ALA A 27 -3.64 19.19 9.71
N THR A 28 -4.72 18.45 9.46
CA THR A 28 -4.68 16.99 9.37
C THR A 28 -3.92 16.60 8.09
N PRO A 29 -2.92 15.71 8.16
CA PRO A 29 -2.24 15.23 6.97
C PRO A 29 -3.22 14.54 6.01
N PRO A 30 -3.00 14.63 4.69
CA PRO A 30 -3.84 13.95 3.71
C PRO A 30 -3.88 12.44 3.97
N PRO A 31 -5.01 11.75 3.70
CA PRO A 31 -5.06 10.30 3.77
C PRO A 31 -4.02 9.70 2.80
N GLU A 32 -3.29 8.70 3.27
CA GLU A 32 -2.34 7.97 2.43
C GLU A 32 -3.08 7.25 1.29
N PRO A 33 -2.50 7.16 0.09
CA PRO A 33 -3.11 6.44 -1.01
C PRO A 33 -3.23 4.95 -0.67
N GLU A 34 -4.39 4.36 -0.96
CA GLU A 34 -4.62 2.94 -0.80
C GLU A 34 -3.82 2.17 -1.88
N VAL A 35 -2.86 1.35 -1.43
CA VAL A 35 -1.99 0.58 -2.33
C VAL A 35 -2.50 -0.85 -2.46
N VAL A 36 -2.95 -1.22 -3.66
CA VAL A 36 -3.28 -2.61 -4.00
C VAL A 36 -1.98 -3.37 -4.30
N LYS A 37 -1.69 -4.42 -3.53
CA LYS A 37 -0.54 -5.31 -3.76
C LYS A 37 -1.02 -6.61 -4.39
N ILE A 38 -0.39 -7.00 -5.49
CA ILE A 38 -0.62 -8.28 -6.16
C ILE A 38 0.67 -9.09 -6.05
N SER A 39 0.56 -10.33 -5.58
CA SER A 39 1.67 -11.28 -5.48
C SER A 39 1.40 -12.50 -6.34
N THR A 40 2.43 -13.05 -6.97
CA THR A 40 2.34 -14.28 -7.76
C THR A 40 3.52 -15.18 -7.42
N ASN A 41 3.26 -16.49 -7.32
CA ASN A 41 4.30 -17.50 -7.19
C ASN A 41 4.49 -18.17 -8.55
N LEU A 42 5.69 -18.07 -9.11
CA LEU A 42 6.03 -18.72 -10.37
C LEU A 42 6.82 -20.00 -10.08
N ILE A 43 6.37 -21.11 -10.66
CA ILE A 43 7.05 -22.41 -10.61
C ILE A 43 7.39 -22.80 -12.05
N GLN A 44 8.66 -23.09 -12.32
CA GLN A 44 9.12 -23.57 -13.61
C GLN A 44 9.42 -25.06 -13.53
N LEU A 45 8.89 -25.83 -14.49
CA LEU A 45 9.06 -27.27 -14.57
C LEU A 45 9.59 -27.64 -15.96
N ASP A 46 10.77 -28.24 -15.99
CA ASP A 46 11.36 -28.78 -17.21
C ASP A 46 11.01 -30.27 -17.32
N VAL A 47 10.23 -30.64 -18.34
CA VAL A 47 9.73 -32.01 -18.54
C VAL A 47 10.21 -32.52 -19.89
N THR A 48 10.69 -33.77 -19.92
CA THR A 48 11.08 -34.47 -21.16
C THR A 48 10.34 -35.80 -21.25
N VAL A 49 9.75 -36.07 -22.42
CA VAL A 49 9.12 -37.36 -22.71
C VAL A 49 10.12 -38.25 -23.42
N THR A 50 10.32 -39.46 -22.89
CA THR A 50 11.23 -40.46 -23.44
C THR A 50 10.50 -41.76 -23.77
N ASP A 51 11.02 -42.50 -24.75
CA ASP A 51 10.60 -43.86 -25.03
C ASP A 51 11.19 -44.87 -24.03
N GLN A 52 10.83 -46.15 -24.17
CA GLN A 52 11.32 -47.22 -23.28
C GLN A 52 12.85 -47.41 -23.34
N LYS A 53 13.52 -46.92 -24.39
CA LYS A 53 14.98 -46.99 -24.56
C LYS A 53 15.68 -45.71 -24.08
N GLY A 54 14.94 -44.72 -23.57
CA GLY A 54 15.46 -43.43 -23.10
C GLY A 54 15.65 -42.38 -24.19
N SER A 55 15.19 -42.63 -25.42
CA SER A 55 15.28 -41.64 -26.50
C SER A 55 14.17 -40.60 -26.37
N VAL A 56 14.49 -39.33 -26.62
CA VAL A 56 13.50 -38.24 -26.58
C VAL A 56 12.45 -38.43 -27.67
N VAL A 57 11.18 -38.40 -27.27
CA VAL A 57 10.05 -38.38 -28.19
C VAL A 57 9.96 -36.99 -28.81
N ARG A 58 10.00 -36.92 -30.15
CA ARG A 58 9.96 -35.68 -30.92
C ARG A 58 8.54 -35.34 -31.38
N ASP A 59 8.36 -34.10 -31.84
CA ASP A 59 7.14 -33.58 -32.48
C ASP A 59 5.87 -33.62 -31.64
N MET A 60 6.00 -33.57 -30.30
CA MET A 60 4.85 -33.48 -29.40
C MET A 60 4.20 -32.09 -29.44
N LYS A 61 2.87 -32.07 -29.46
CA LYS A 61 2.08 -30.83 -29.53
C LYS A 61 1.47 -30.50 -28.18
N ALA A 62 1.34 -29.21 -27.87
CA ALA A 62 0.77 -28.76 -26.60
C ALA A 62 -0.65 -29.32 -26.33
N ASN A 63 -1.46 -29.54 -27.37
CA ASN A 63 -2.83 -30.06 -27.24
C ASN A 63 -2.90 -31.57 -26.95
N GLU A 64 -1.77 -32.28 -26.96
CA GLU A 64 -1.67 -33.69 -26.58
C GLU A 64 -1.45 -33.87 -25.07
N PHE A 65 -1.26 -32.78 -24.33
CA PHE A 65 -1.03 -32.78 -22.90
C PHE A 65 -2.20 -32.18 -22.11
N GLN A 66 -2.32 -32.62 -20.87
CA GLN A 66 -3.22 -32.05 -19.88
C GLN A 66 -2.42 -31.79 -18.61
N VAL A 67 -2.35 -30.53 -18.19
CA VAL A 67 -1.71 -30.14 -16.94
C VAL A 67 -2.78 -30.01 -15.88
N PHE A 68 -2.52 -30.57 -14.70
CA PHE A 68 -3.39 -30.44 -13.54
C PHE A 68 -2.57 -29.91 -12.37
N GLU A 69 -3.14 -28.95 -11.65
CA GLU A 69 -2.61 -28.43 -10.40
C GLU A 69 -3.67 -28.67 -9.33
N ASN A 70 -3.32 -29.41 -8.27
CA ASN A 70 -4.25 -29.79 -7.20
C ASN A 70 -5.56 -30.44 -7.70
N GLY A 71 -5.51 -31.14 -8.84
CA GLY A 71 -6.67 -31.76 -9.49
C GLY A 71 -7.44 -30.84 -10.44
N GLU A 72 -7.11 -29.56 -10.51
CA GLU A 72 -7.72 -28.60 -11.44
C GLU A 72 -6.94 -28.51 -12.74
N ARG A 73 -7.65 -28.60 -13.87
CA ARG A 73 -7.04 -28.51 -15.21
C ARG A 73 -6.51 -27.11 -15.48
N GLN A 74 -5.23 -27.02 -15.83
CA GLN A 74 -4.55 -25.78 -16.20
C GLN A 74 -4.46 -25.60 -17.71
N LYS A 75 -4.54 -24.35 -18.16
CA LYS A 75 -4.36 -23.98 -19.56
C LYS A 75 -2.87 -23.92 -19.88
N ILE A 76 -2.47 -24.59 -20.95
CA ILE A 76 -1.13 -24.42 -21.53
C ILE A 76 -1.16 -23.19 -22.44
N SER A 77 -0.34 -22.18 -22.13
CA SER A 77 -0.13 -20.98 -22.95
C SER A 77 1.36 -20.79 -23.23
N ASN A 78 1.68 -20.21 -24.40
CA ASN A 78 3.03 -19.80 -24.78
C ASN A 78 3.20 -18.30 -24.51
#